data_AF-A0A317LYI6-F1
#
_entry.id   AF-A0A317LYI6-F1
#
_cell.length_a   1.000
_cell.length_b   1.000
_cell.length_c   1.000
_cell.angle_alpha   90.00
_cell.angle_beta   90.00
_cell.angle_gamma   90.00
#
_symmetry.space_group_name_H-M   'P 1'
#
loop_
_entity.id
_entity.type
_entity.pdbx_description
1 polymer ?
#
loop_
_entity_poly.entity_id
_entity_poly.type
_entity_poly.pdbx_seq_one_letter_code
_entity_poly.pdbx_strand_id
1 'polypeptide(L)'
;MEKLLAKKGIEFLSYTDEEGSQISYAFTNNMLKQGIIVVLSEWQYDPEEEDEESEESEETVEINADEQDWEEEDGEAAPEALFETTVSVISTKGGISHEFGIYADDRAVVPPIYLYRVILDLVEIITGNDADSLPEVLESVSTTVSSSEDYAEDPETRNQMNIMIKDHLEKAASLLAER
;
A
#
# COMPACT_ATOMS: atom_id res chain seq x y z
N MET A 1 15.44 -7.94 5.23
CA MET A 1 14.47 -7.75 6.32
C MET A 1 14.00 -9.08 6.90
N GLU A 2 13.53 -10.00 6.05
CA GLU A 2 13.05 -11.36 6.40
C GLU A 2 13.83 -12.06 7.52
N LYS A 3 15.15 -12.26 7.37
CA LYS A 3 15.97 -12.95 8.39
C LYS A 3 15.95 -12.29 9.77
N LEU A 4 15.72 -10.98 9.86
CA LEU A 4 15.63 -10.27 11.14
C LEU A 4 14.25 -10.45 11.77
N LEU A 5 13.20 -10.43 10.95
CA LEU A 5 11.82 -10.68 11.38
C LEU A 5 11.63 -12.14 11.82
N ALA A 6 12.19 -13.10 11.07
CA ALA A 6 12.14 -14.52 11.42
C ALA A 6 12.76 -14.83 12.79
N LYS A 7 13.83 -14.12 13.19
CA LYS A 7 14.43 -14.23 14.54
C LYS A 7 13.49 -13.77 15.66
N LYS A 8 12.45 -13.02 15.32
CA LYS A 8 11.39 -12.56 16.23
C LYS A 8 10.12 -13.41 16.14
N GLY A 9 10.14 -14.50 15.35
CA GLY A 9 8.96 -15.35 15.12
C GLY A 9 7.93 -14.71 14.20
N ILE A 10 8.35 -13.76 13.37
CA ILE A 10 7.52 -13.06 12.39
C ILE A 10 7.83 -13.65 11.02
N GLU A 11 6.80 -14.19 10.38
CA GLU A 11 6.83 -14.59 8.98
C GLU A 11 6.84 -13.33 8.11
N PHE A 12 7.66 -13.33 7.08
CA PHE A 12 7.75 -12.24 6.10
C PHE A 12 7.82 -12.86 4.71
N LEU A 13 6.71 -12.84 3.99
CA LEU A 13 6.53 -13.55 2.73
C LEU A 13 6.14 -12.57 1.64
N SER A 14 6.80 -12.64 0.48
CA SER A 14 6.61 -11.68 -0.60
C SER A 14 6.26 -12.38 -1.91
N TYR A 15 5.49 -11.69 -2.76
CA TYR A 15 5.27 -12.05 -4.15
C TYR A 15 5.17 -10.77 -4.98
N THR A 16 5.33 -10.91 -6.30
CA THR A 16 5.02 -9.85 -7.26
C THR A 16 3.64 -10.14 -7.83
N ASP A 17 2.75 -9.16 -7.82
CA ASP A 17 1.42 -9.31 -8.39
C ASP A 17 1.43 -9.18 -9.93
N GLU A 18 0.25 -9.20 -10.54
CA GLU A 18 0.09 -9.14 -11.99
C GLU A 18 0.46 -7.76 -12.58
N GLU A 19 0.44 -6.72 -11.75
CA GLU A 19 0.73 -5.33 -12.12
C GLU A 19 2.22 -4.99 -11.92
N GLY A 20 3.01 -5.95 -11.41
CA GLY A 20 4.44 -5.77 -11.17
C GLY A 20 4.79 -5.22 -9.79
N SER A 21 3.79 -5.01 -8.93
CA SER A 21 3.98 -4.49 -7.58
C SER A 21 4.47 -5.58 -6.64
N GLN A 22 5.42 -5.21 -5.79
CA GLN A 22 5.95 -6.13 -4.78
C GLN A 22 5.11 -6.04 -3.51
N ILE A 23 4.35 -7.11 -3.23
CA ILE A 23 3.52 -7.23 -2.04
C ILE A 23 4.18 -8.19 -1.05
N SER A 24 4.31 -7.74 0.19
CA SER A 24 4.90 -8.48 1.29
C SER A 24 3.97 -8.55 2.50
N TYR A 25 3.81 -9.73 3.08
CA TYR A 25 3.01 -9.95 4.28
C TYR A 25 3.90 -10.22 5.48
N ALA A 26 3.68 -9.48 6.56
CA ALA A 26 4.32 -9.73 7.84
C ALA A 26 3.30 -10.12 8.92
N PHE A 27 3.50 -11.28 9.55
CA PHE A 27 2.57 -11.77 10.56
C PHE A 27 3.20 -12.83 11.47
N THR A 28 2.59 -13.04 12.62
CA THR A 28 2.81 -14.26 13.41
C THR A 28 1.71 -15.28 13.12
N ASN A 29 1.96 -16.56 13.42
CA ASN A 29 0.93 -17.60 13.31
C ASN A 29 -0.35 -17.30 14.12
N ASN A 30 -0.24 -16.55 15.22
CA ASN A 30 -1.40 -16.14 16.01
C ASN A 30 -2.17 -15.01 15.33
N MET A 31 -1.48 -14.02 14.78
CA MET A 31 -2.10 -12.92 14.03
C MET A 31 -2.90 -13.45 12.84
N LEU A 32 -2.30 -14.34 12.03
CA LEU A 32 -2.98 -14.92 10.87
C LEU A 32 -4.25 -15.69 11.27
N LYS A 33 -4.21 -16.44 12.38
CA LYS A 33 -5.39 -17.13 12.93
C LYS A 33 -6.48 -16.20 13.41
N GLN A 34 -6.11 -15.00 13.87
CA GLN A 34 -7.03 -13.95 14.26
C GLN A 34 -7.53 -13.14 13.06
N GLY A 35 -7.07 -13.45 11.84
CA GLY A 35 -7.43 -12.72 10.63
C GLY A 35 -6.79 -11.34 10.57
N ILE A 36 -5.57 -11.18 11.10
CA ILE A 36 -4.80 -9.92 11.12
C ILE A 36 -3.45 -10.14 10.44
N ILE A 37 -3.06 -9.27 9.51
CA ILE A 37 -1.72 -9.24 8.91
C ILE A 37 -1.26 -7.80 8.67
N VAL A 38 0.06 -7.61 8.58
CA VAL A 38 0.66 -6.37 8.08
C VAL A 38 0.97 -6.57 6.60
N VAL A 39 0.57 -5.62 5.77
CA VAL A 39 0.83 -5.59 4.32
C VAL A 39 1.83 -4.48 4.04
N LEU A 40 2.90 -4.81 3.32
CA LEU A 40 3.84 -3.87 2.73
C LEU A 40 3.68 -3.96 1.21
N SER A 41 3.39 -2.84 0.57
CA SER A 41 3.25 -2.75 -0.89
C SER A 41 4.28 -1.78 -1.43
N GLU A 42 4.98 -2.17 -2.49
CA GLU A 42 5.98 -1.35 -3.19
C GLU A 42 5.59 -1.27 -4.67
N TRP A 43 5.26 -0.06 -5.12
CA TRP A 43 4.80 0.29 -6.46
C TRP A 43 5.84 1.12 -7.20
N GLN A 44 5.93 0.90 -8.51
CA GLN A 44 6.65 1.76 -9.44
C GLN A 44 5.74 2.01 -10.64
N TYR A 45 5.30 3.25 -10.79
CA TYR A 45 4.48 3.70 -11.91
C TYR A 45 5.37 4.26 -13.02
N ASP A 46 5.06 3.89 -14.26
CA ASP A 46 5.52 4.61 -15.43
C ASP A 46 4.41 5.57 -15.87
N PRO A 47 4.57 6.89 -15.70
CA PRO A 47 3.55 7.87 -16.08
C PRO A 47 3.21 7.89 -17.59
N GLU A 48 3.98 7.19 -18.44
CA GLU A 48 3.67 7.05 -19.87
C GLU A 48 2.54 6.04 -20.17
N GLU A 49 2.04 5.29 -19.18
CA GLU A 49 0.94 4.31 -19.35
C GLU A 49 -0.45 4.82 -18.88
N GLU A 50 -0.62 6.11 -18.58
CA GLU A 50 -1.97 6.70 -18.47
C GLU A 50 -2.46 7.12 -19.88
N ASP A 51 -3.44 6.37 -20.38
CA ASP A 51 -4.09 6.50 -21.68
C ASP A 51 -4.25 7.95 -22.19
N GLU A 52 -3.85 8.15 -23.45
CA GLU A 52 -4.06 9.30 -24.32
C GLU A 52 -5.57 9.63 -24.59
N GLU A 53 -6.39 9.84 -23.56
CA GLU A 53 -7.79 10.28 -23.74
C GLU A 53 -8.18 11.50 -22.88
N SER A 54 -7.58 12.66 -23.18
CA SER A 54 -8.13 14.03 -23.08
C SER A 54 -6.92 14.97 -23.10
N GLU A 55 -6.69 15.85 -24.07
CA GLU A 55 -7.56 16.96 -24.43
C GLU A 55 -7.40 17.32 -25.92
N GLU A 56 -8.36 16.92 -26.75
CA GLU A 56 -8.58 17.58 -28.03
C GLU A 56 -9.34 18.90 -27.75
N SER A 57 -8.62 20.02 -27.61
CA SER A 57 -9.24 21.35 -27.70
C SER A 57 -8.35 22.39 -28.40
N GLU A 58 -8.60 22.47 -29.70
CA GLU A 58 -8.69 23.67 -30.53
C GLU A 58 -7.49 24.63 -30.65
N GLU A 59 -6.73 24.37 -31.72
CA GLU A 59 -6.18 25.33 -32.67
C GLU A 59 -6.82 26.73 -32.65
N THR A 60 -6.05 27.76 -32.26
CA THR A 60 -6.11 29.06 -32.94
C THR A 60 -4.72 29.70 -33.03
N VAL A 61 -4.21 29.77 -34.26
CA VAL A 61 -3.00 30.47 -34.66
C VAL A 61 -3.34 31.94 -34.93
N GLU A 62 -2.75 32.88 -34.19
CA GLU A 62 -2.54 34.25 -34.68
C GLU A 62 -1.06 34.63 -34.57
N ILE A 63 -0.46 34.84 -35.75
CA ILE A 63 0.95 35.16 -35.96
C ILE A 63 1.15 36.66 -35.72
N ASN A 64 2.08 37.03 -34.84
CA ASN A 64 2.78 38.32 -34.93
C ASN A 64 4.26 38.13 -34.64
N ALA A 65 5.08 38.49 -35.63
CA ALA A 65 6.53 38.54 -35.56
C ALA A 65 6.98 39.81 -34.84
N ASP A 66 7.83 39.68 -33.82
CA ASP A 66 9.17 40.31 -33.79
C ASP A 66 9.89 40.11 -32.43
N GLU A 67 11.17 39.73 -32.55
CA GLU A 67 12.32 39.98 -31.65
C GLU A 67 12.61 39.13 -30.38
N GLN A 68 13.81 38.49 -30.43
CA GLN A 68 14.83 38.28 -29.38
C GLN A 68 14.77 37.07 -28.41
N ASP A 69 15.44 35.99 -28.86
CA ASP A 69 16.58 35.28 -28.22
C ASP A 69 16.72 35.35 -26.68
N TRP A 70 16.33 34.27 -25.98
CA TRP A 70 17.00 33.67 -24.82
C TRP A 70 16.65 32.18 -24.72
N GLU A 71 17.66 31.38 -24.40
CA GLU A 71 17.72 29.92 -24.26
C GLU A 71 16.65 29.34 -23.32
N GLU A 72 15.90 28.33 -23.75
CA GLU A 72 15.54 27.19 -22.89
C GLU A 72 15.65 25.91 -23.74
N GLU A 73 16.67 25.11 -23.42
CA GLU A 73 16.76 23.70 -23.81
C GLU A 73 15.48 23.04 -23.27
N ASP A 74 14.50 22.83 -24.15
CA ASP A 74 13.32 22.01 -23.87
C ASP A 74 13.76 20.55 -23.88
N GLY A 75 14.60 20.21 -22.89
CA GLY A 75 14.78 18.84 -22.48
C GLY A 75 13.48 18.46 -21.80
N GLU A 76 12.57 17.84 -22.56
CA GLU A 76 11.49 17.04 -22.01
C GLU A 76 12.11 16.19 -20.90
N ALA A 77 11.88 16.60 -19.64
CA ALA A 77 12.33 15.85 -18.50
C ALA A 77 11.61 14.52 -18.61
N ALA A 78 12.37 13.47 -18.99
CA ALA A 78 11.86 12.10 -19.03
C ALA A 78 11.04 11.89 -17.75
N PRO A 79 9.81 11.38 -17.89
CA PRO A 79 8.88 11.53 -16.80
C PRO A 79 9.40 10.72 -15.62
N GLU A 80 9.51 11.39 -14.47
CA GLU A 80 10.11 10.78 -13.28
C GLU A 80 9.19 9.64 -12.84
N ALA A 81 9.64 8.39 -13.00
CA ALA A 81 8.93 7.22 -12.49
C ALA A 81 8.44 7.50 -11.07
N LEU A 82 7.14 7.32 -10.83
CA LEU A 82 6.57 7.55 -9.52
C LEU A 82 6.72 6.27 -8.70
N PHE A 83 7.08 6.42 -7.44
CA PHE A 83 7.23 5.28 -6.53
C PHE A 83 6.25 5.44 -5.39
N GLU A 84 5.75 4.31 -4.87
CA GLU A 84 4.96 4.33 -3.66
C GLU A 84 5.29 3.11 -2.81
N THR A 85 5.66 3.35 -1.55
CA THR A 85 5.84 2.32 -0.54
C THR A 85 4.84 2.54 0.58
N THR A 86 3.92 1.60 0.79
CA THR A 86 2.92 1.66 1.86
C THR A 86 3.08 0.52 2.86
N VAL A 87 2.74 0.79 4.13
CA VAL A 87 2.55 -0.24 5.15
C VAL A 87 1.18 -0.05 5.76
N SER A 88 0.35 -1.09 5.70
CA SER A 88 -0.97 -1.12 6.32
C SER A 88 -1.15 -2.34 7.22
N VAL A 89 -2.05 -2.24 8.19
CA VAL A 89 -2.56 -3.39 8.94
C VAL A 89 -3.96 -3.67 8.42
N ILE A 90 -4.20 -4.88 7.97
CA ILE A 90 -5.55 -5.33 7.61
C ILE A 90 -6.05 -6.32 8.64
N SER A 91 -7.36 -6.30 8.90
CA SER A 91 -7.98 -7.24 9.82
C SER A 91 -9.42 -7.58 9.47
N THR A 92 -9.83 -8.81 9.81
CA THR A 92 -11.24 -9.21 9.82
C THR A 92 -11.68 -9.47 11.25
N LYS A 93 -12.53 -8.61 11.81
CA LYS A 93 -13.06 -8.76 13.17
C LYS A 93 -14.57 -8.65 13.18
N GLY A 94 -15.25 -9.67 13.72
CA GLY A 94 -16.71 -9.65 13.86
C GLY A 94 -17.48 -9.59 12.53
N GLY A 95 -16.84 -10.00 11.42
CA GLY A 95 -17.40 -9.86 10.07
C GLY A 95 -17.19 -8.49 9.42
N ILE A 96 -16.47 -7.58 10.10
CA ILE A 96 -16.07 -6.26 9.61
C ILE A 96 -14.62 -6.34 9.17
N SER A 97 -14.35 -5.93 7.94
CA SER A 97 -12.99 -5.77 7.44
C SER A 97 -12.50 -4.35 7.73
N HIS A 98 -11.27 -4.24 8.20
CA HIS A 98 -10.62 -2.96 8.51
C HIS A 98 -9.27 -2.89 7.83
N GLU A 99 -8.90 -1.68 7.43
CA GLU A 99 -7.56 -1.33 6.99
C GLU A 99 -7.10 -0.08 7.73
N PHE A 100 -5.87 -0.16 8.25
CA PHE A 100 -5.20 0.93 8.95
C PHE A 100 -3.92 1.24 8.19
N GLY A 101 -3.88 2.34 7.44
CA GLY A 101 -2.67 2.82 6.79
C GLY A 101 -1.72 3.42 7.82
N ILE A 102 -0.48 2.95 7.88
CA ILE A 102 0.50 3.33 8.91
C ILE A 102 1.63 4.18 8.35
N TYR A 103 2.09 3.84 7.14
CA TYR A 103 3.24 4.44 6.50
C TYR A 103 2.97 4.57 5.01
N ALA A 104 3.36 5.71 4.43
CA ALA A 104 3.38 5.96 3.00
C ALA A 104 4.62 6.79 2.67
N ASP A 105 5.29 6.46 1.58
CA ASP A 105 6.52 7.12 1.14
C ASP A 105 6.65 7.01 -0.37
N ASP A 106 6.93 8.13 -1.03
CA ASP A 106 6.97 8.28 -2.48
C ASP A 106 8.39 8.25 -3.05
N ARG A 107 9.40 8.01 -2.21
CA ARG A 107 10.80 7.97 -2.64
C ARG A 107 11.09 6.67 -3.40
N ALA A 108 11.91 6.79 -4.44
CA ALA A 108 12.44 5.67 -5.21
C ALA A 108 13.11 4.57 -4.38
N VAL A 109 13.68 4.91 -3.21
CA VAL A 109 14.28 3.95 -2.31
C VAL A 109 13.96 4.30 -0.87
N VAL A 110 13.19 3.44 -0.21
CA VAL A 110 12.99 3.49 1.24
C VAL A 110 14.05 2.64 1.94
N PRO A 111 14.83 3.19 2.90
CA PRO A 111 15.79 2.41 3.65
C PRO A 111 15.13 1.21 4.36
N PRO A 112 15.57 -0.05 4.12
CA PRO A 112 14.90 -1.23 4.68
C PRO A 112 14.85 -1.29 6.20
N ILE A 113 15.71 -0.53 6.89
CA ILE A 113 15.70 -0.44 8.36
C ILE A 113 14.47 0.30 8.89
N TYR A 114 13.93 1.26 8.13
CA TYR A 114 12.71 1.97 8.51
C TYR A 114 11.50 1.05 8.41
N LEU A 115 11.32 0.39 7.27
CA LEU A 115 10.26 -0.59 7.06
C LEU A 115 10.33 -1.75 8.07
N TYR A 116 11.55 -2.25 8.35
CA TYR A 116 11.77 -3.25 9.39
C TYR A 116 11.25 -2.79 10.75
N ARG A 117 11.55 -1.53 11.15
CA ARG A 117 11.16 -1.01 12.45
C ARG A 117 9.65 -0.78 12.53
N VAL A 118 9.05 -0.23 11.47
CA VAL A 118 7.60 -0.05 11.37
C VAL A 118 6.87 -1.39 11.53
N ILE A 119 7.26 -2.41 10.74
CA ILE A 119 6.66 -3.74 10.80
C ILE A 119 6.85 -4.38 12.18
N LEU A 120 8.05 -4.27 12.77
CA LEU A 120 8.32 -4.81 14.09
C LEU A 120 7.42 -4.16 15.15
N ASP A 121 7.29 -2.84 15.12
CA ASP A 121 6.50 -2.09 16.10
C ASP A 121 5.01 -2.39 15.95
N LEU A 122 4.51 -2.54 14.72
CA LEU A 122 3.14 -2.98 14.47
C LEU A 122 2.86 -4.38 15.00
N VAL A 123 3.77 -5.33 14.79
CA VAL A 123 3.61 -6.67 15.35
C VAL A 123 3.64 -6.64 16.88
N GLU A 124 4.52 -5.83 17.48
CA GLU A 124 4.57 -5.66 18.94
C GLU A 124 3.27 -5.03 19.48
N ILE A 125 2.70 -4.04 18.80
CA ILE A 125 1.39 -3.46 19.13
C ILE A 125 0.28 -4.53 19.03
N ILE A 126 0.20 -5.24 17.91
CA ILE A 126 -0.86 -6.23 17.67
C ILE A 126 -0.79 -7.37 18.68
N THR A 127 0.41 -7.87 18.99
CA THR A 127 0.59 -8.98 19.92
C THR A 127 0.52 -8.58 21.39
N GLY A 128 0.73 -7.30 21.70
CA GLY A 128 0.69 -6.75 23.05
C GLY A 128 -0.69 -6.26 23.51
N ASN A 129 -1.69 -6.22 22.62
CA ASN A 129 -3.03 -5.72 22.91
C ASN A 129 -4.09 -6.80 22.77
N ASP A 130 -5.19 -6.66 23.53
CA ASP A 130 -6.36 -7.52 23.42
C ASP A 130 -7.13 -7.21 22.14
N ALA A 131 -7.80 -8.21 21.57
CA ALA A 131 -8.56 -8.07 20.33
C ALA A 131 -9.62 -6.96 20.39
N ASP A 132 -10.16 -6.66 21.58
CA ASP A 132 -11.18 -5.63 21.80
C ASP A 132 -10.65 -4.21 21.78
N SER A 133 -9.44 -3.97 22.30
CA SER A 133 -8.82 -2.66 22.27
C SER A 133 -7.98 -2.43 21.01
N LEU A 134 -7.63 -3.48 20.28
CA LEU A 134 -6.71 -3.39 19.14
C LEU A 134 -7.14 -2.38 18.06
N PRO A 135 -8.42 -2.29 17.63
CA PRO A 135 -8.83 -1.31 16.63
C PRO A 135 -8.56 0.14 17.05
N GLU A 136 -8.92 0.51 18.28
CA GLU A 136 -8.68 1.86 18.82
C GLU A 136 -7.18 2.18 18.90
N VAL A 137 -6.36 1.19 19.29
CA VAL A 137 -4.90 1.35 19.34
C VAL A 137 -4.31 1.53 17.94
N LEU A 138 -4.74 0.73 16.96
CA LEU A 138 -4.27 0.84 15.58
C LEU A 138 -4.70 2.17 14.94
N GLU A 139 -5.94 2.60 15.17
CA GLU A 139 -6.45 3.91 14.74
C GLU A 139 -5.55 5.04 15.26
N SER A 140 -5.15 4.99 16.54
CA SER A 140 -4.31 6.05 17.15
C SER A 140 -2.90 6.20 16.56
N VAL A 141 -2.40 5.18 15.86
CA VAL A 141 -1.07 5.17 15.21
C VAL A 141 -1.14 5.18 13.69
N SER A 142 -2.36 5.18 13.14
CA SER A 142 -2.60 5.19 11.70
C SER A 142 -2.66 6.60 11.13
N THR A 143 -2.30 6.72 9.86
CA THR A 143 -2.52 7.93 9.04
C THR A 143 -3.89 7.91 8.38
N THR A 144 -4.42 6.72 8.11
CA THR A 144 -5.73 6.50 7.52
C THR A 144 -6.38 5.28 8.14
N VAL A 145 -7.71 5.32 8.28
CA VAL A 145 -8.53 4.18 8.71
C VAL A 145 -9.68 4.07 7.76
N SER A 146 -9.94 2.85 7.31
CA SER A 146 -11.17 2.48 6.62
C SER A 146 -11.73 1.21 7.22
N SER A 147 -13.05 1.13 7.25
CA SER A 147 -13.78 -0.06 7.64
C SER A 147 -14.88 -0.35 6.64
N SER A 148 -15.21 -1.63 6.49
CA SER A 148 -16.34 -2.05 5.65
C SER A 148 -17.69 -1.48 6.14
N GLU A 149 -17.78 -1.01 7.39
CA GLU A 149 -18.99 -0.34 7.89
C GLU A 149 -19.14 1.10 7.39
N ASP A 150 -18.03 1.78 7.07
CA ASP A 150 -18.06 3.14 6.50
C ASP A 150 -18.79 3.17 5.15
N TYR A 151 -18.83 2.03 4.47
CA TYR A 151 -19.50 1.82 3.19
C TYR A 151 -20.87 1.12 3.33
N ALA A 152 -21.55 1.27 4.47
CA ALA A 152 -22.87 0.64 4.68
C ALA A 152 -23.93 1.06 3.63
N GLU A 153 -23.83 2.28 3.11
CA GLU A 153 -24.71 2.82 2.06
C GLU A 153 -24.26 2.46 0.64
N ASP A 154 -23.06 1.90 0.49
CA ASP A 154 -22.47 1.46 -0.78
C ASP A 154 -22.07 -0.04 -0.70
N PRO A 155 -23.02 -0.95 -0.96
CA PRO A 155 -22.77 -2.38 -0.86
C PRO A 155 -21.69 -2.91 -1.80
N GLU A 156 -21.44 -2.22 -2.92
CA GLU A 156 -20.44 -2.62 -3.91
C GLU A 156 -19.04 -2.36 -3.36
N THR A 157 -18.76 -1.12 -2.95
CA THR A 157 -17.48 -0.75 -2.32
C THR A 157 -17.23 -1.55 -1.04
N ARG A 158 -18.26 -1.74 -0.21
CA ARG A 158 -18.17 -2.60 0.98
C ARG A 158 -17.76 -4.03 0.63
N ASN A 159 -18.36 -4.60 -0.41
CA ASN A 159 -18.06 -5.96 -0.84
C ASN A 159 -16.65 -6.05 -1.42
N GLN A 160 -16.22 -5.06 -2.20
CA GLN A 160 -14.87 -4.99 -2.74
C GLN A 160 -13.82 -4.96 -1.64
N MET A 161 -14.00 -4.12 -0.62
CA MET A 161 -13.10 -4.07 0.54
C MET A 161 -13.02 -5.42 1.27
N ASN A 162 -14.17 -6.07 1.48
CA ASN A 162 -14.22 -7.39 2.10
C ASN A 162 -13.49 -8.47 1.28
N ILE A 163 -13.63 -8.44 -0.04
CA ILE A 163 -12.93 -9.35 -0.96
C ILE A 163 -11.43 -9.10 -0.88
N MET A 164 -10.98 -7.86 -1.05
CA MET A 164 -9.56 -7.49 -1.03
C MET A 164 -8.86 -7.94 0.27
N ILE A 165 -9.45 -7.63 1.43
CA ILE A 165 -8.85 -8.01 2.73
C ILE A 165 -8.82 -9.53 2.89
N LYS A 166 -9.87 -10.22 2.44
CA LYS A 166 -9.92 -11.68 2.49
C LYS A 166 -8.88 -12.31 1.56
N ASP A 167 -8.70 -11.78 0.36
CA ASP A 167 -7.73 -12.27 -0.63
C ASP A 167 -6.31 -12.12 -0.12
N HIS A 168 -5.97 -11.01 0.54
CA HIS A 168 -4.68 -10.85 1.21
C HIS A 168 -4.45 -11.89 2.31
N LEU A 169 -5.46 -12.16 3.16
CA LEU A 169 -5.37 -13.18 4.21
C LEU A 169 -5.20 -14.59 3.63
N GLU A 170 -5.96 -14.93 2.59
CA GLU A 170 -5.86 -16.21 1.89
C GLU A 170 -4.51 -16.37 1.18
N LYS A 171 -4.01 -15.31 0.54
CA LYS A 171 -2.70 -15.30 -0.12
C LYS A 171 -1.57 -15.48 0.89
N ALA A 172 -1.62 -14.77 2.02
CA ALA A 172 -0.66 -14.93 3.12
C ALA A 172 -0.64 -16.37 3.66
N ALA A 173 -1.81 -16.99 3.82
CA ALA A 173 -1.93 -18.38 4.25
C ALA A 173 -1.40 -19.37 3.19
N SER A 174 -1.65 -19.13 1.91
CA SER A 174 -1.13 -19.97 0.81
C SER A 174 0.39 -19.95 0.78
N LEU A 175 0.99 -18.75 0.81
CA LEU A 175 2.44 -18.59 0.80
C LEU A 175 3.10 -19.27 2.01
N LEU A 176 2.44 -19.26 3.17
CA LEU A 176 2.94 -19.96 4.35
C LEU A 176 2.92 -21.49 4.17
N ALA A 177 1.90 -22.03 3.49
CA ALA A 177 1.75 -23.47 3.26
C ALA A 177 2.70 -24.01 2.17
N GLU A 178 3.18 -23.16 1.27
CA GLU A 178 4.14 -23.49 0.21
C GLU A 178 5.60 -23.58 0.71
N ARG A 179 5.86 -23.18 1.94
CA ARG A 179 7.20 -23.12 2.56
C ARG A 179 7.63 -24.44 3.19
#